data_AF-A0A8S2S4X9-F1
#
_entry.id   AF-A0A8S2S4X9-F1
#
_cell.length_a   1.000
_cell.length_b   1.000
_cell.length_c   1.000
_cell.angle_alpha   90.00
_cell.angle_beta   90.00
_cell.angle_gamma   90.00
#
_symmetry.space_group_name_H-M   'P 1'
#
loop_
_entity.id
_entity.type
_entity.pdbx_description
1 polymer ?
#
loop_
_entity_poly.entity_id
_entity_poly.type
_entity_poly.pdbx_seq_one_letter_code
_entity_poly.pdbx_strand_id
1 'polypeptide(L)'
;TADTVIKLSIQEPTGQICNSTDSFQTDIGGYITNSFGKSDQPIEYLLRKAINGIYSISLTYVNNAQHTIVGVTTVLVCVYKYFGSLNEEKQIHTVRLTNYNQTIDVAQIEVGDLNLEKLK
;
A
#
# COMPACT_ATOMS: atom_id res chain seq x y z
N THR A 1 -8.02 -15.27 19.98
CA THR A 1 -8.31 -14.40 18.82
C THR A 1 -6.98 -14.14 18.16
N ALA A 2 -6.78 -14.50 16.89
CA ALA A 2 -5.44 -14.52 16.31
C ALA A 2 -4.90 -13.09 16.18
N ASP A 3 -3.75 -12.82 16.79
CA ASP A 3 -2.99 -11.56 16.74
C ASP A 3 -2.32 -11.40 15.37
N THR A 4 -3.14 -11.33 14.33
CA THR A 4 -2.73 -11.16 12.93
C THR A 4 -2.84 -9.70 12.53
N VAL A 5 -1.74 -9.17 12.00
CA VAL A 5 -1.62 -7.79 11.53
C VAL A 5 -1.26 -7.79 10.04
N ILE A 6 -2.04 -7.08 9.24
CA ILE A 6 -1.71 -6.82 7.84
C ILE A 6 -0.96 -5.50 7.81
N LYS A 7 0.28 -5.52 7.32
CA LYS A 7 1.07 -4.31 7.11
C LYS A 7 0.96 -3.88 5.65
N LEU A 8 0.48 -2.66 5.41
CA LEU A 8 0.56 -2.00 4.11
C LEU A 8 1.84 -1.18 4.07
N SER A 9 2.65 -1.36 3.02
CA SER A 9 3.86 -0.59 2.80
C SER A 9 3.82 0.07 1.42
N ILE A 10 4.23 1.33 1.36
CA ILE A 10 4.38 2.10 0.13
C ILE A 10 5.81 2.59 0.05
N GLN A 11 6.50 2.23 -1.03
CA GLN A 11 7.78 2.84 -1.40
C GLN A 11 7.52 3.91 -2.45
N GLU A 12 7.92 5.14 -2.15
CA GLU A 12 7.76 6.29 -3.02
C GLU A 12 8.94 6.44 -3.99
N PRO A 13 8.81 7.29 -5.04
CA PRO A 13 9.88 7.52 -6.01
C PRO A 13 11.19 8.05 -5.41
N THR A 14 11.12 8.69 -4.24
CA THR A 14 12.30 9.15 -3.48
C THR A 14 13.12 8.01 -2.89
N GLY A 15 12.58 6.78 -2.90
CA GLY A 15 13.13 5.62 -2.20
C GLY A 15 12.67 5.52 -0.75
N GLN A 16 11.96 6.52 -0.22
CA GLN A 16 11.41 6.47 1.14
C GLN A 16 10.27 5.45 1.23
N ILE A 17 10.22 4.73 2.35
CA ILE A 17 9.16 3.76 2.64
C ILE A 17 8.33 4.28 3.83
N CYS A 18 7.02 4.28 3.65
CA CYS A 18 6.06 4.38 4.75
C CYS A 18 5.26 3.09 4.88
N ASN A 19 4.83 2.77 6.10
CA ASN A 19 3.96 1.64 6.36
C ASN A 19 3.05 1.84 7.57
N SER A 20 2.03 1.01 7.68
CA SER A 20 0.97 1.11 8.68
C SER A 20 1.35 0.70 10.11
N THR A 21 2.64 0.47 10.40
CA THR A 21 3.11 -0.01 11.71
C THR A 21 4.19 0.85 12.37
N ASP A 22 5.15 1.39 11.61
CA ASP A 22 6.32 2.09 12.19
C ASP A 22 6.60 3.47 11.57
N SER A 23 6.20 3.72 10.33
CA SER A 23 6.56 4.91 9.55
C SER A 23 5.34 5.46 8.83
N PHE A 24 4.67 6.45 9.41
CA PHE A 24 3.34 6.88 8.98
C PHE A 24 3.32 8.07 8.01
N GLN A 25 4.46 8.72 7.80
CA GLN A 25 4.58 9.95 7.03
C GLN A 25 5.84 9.92 6.17
N THR A 26 5.79 10.58 5.01
CA THR A 26 6.92 10.74 4.10
C THR A 26 7.24 12.20 3.83
N ASP A 27 8.44 12.44 3.31
CA ASP A 27 8.99 13.77 3.07
C ASP A 27 8.21 14.52 1.97
N ILE A 28 7.56 13.79 1.06
CA ILE A 28 6.70 14.37 0.01
C ILE A 28 5.25 14.56 0.48
N GLY A 29 4.96 14.30 1.76
CA GLY A 29 3.65 14.51 2.36
C GLY A 29 2.67 13.35 2.17
N GLY A 30 3.17 12.15 1.92
CA GLY A 30 2.39 10.92 2.00
C GLY A 30 2.06 10.61 3.46
N TYR A 31 0.84 10.12 3.69
CA TYR A 31 0.38 9.71 5.02
C TYR A 31 -0.29 8.35 4.94
N ILE A 32 0.06 7.45 5.86
CA ILE A 32 -0.58 6.14 6.00
C ILE A 32 -1.21 6.00 7.38
N THR A 33 -2.45 5.50 7.41
CA THR A 33 -3.18 5.23 8.65
C THR A 33 -2.44 4.19 9.49
N ASN A 34 -2.35 4.45 10.80
CA ASN A 34 -1.80 3.50 11.75
C ASN A 34 -2.78 2.34 11.96
N SER A 35 -2.30 1.11 11.77
CA SER A 35 -3.07 -0.12 11.99
C SER A 35 -3.35 -0.41 13.47
N PHE A 36 -2.63 0.24 14.40
CA PHE A 36 -2.67 -0.03 15.84
C PHE A 36 -2.46 -1.51 16.19
N GLY A 37 -1.72 -2.24 15.35
CA GLY A 37 -1.53 -3.69 15.50
C GLY A 37 -2.80 -4.50 15.29
N LYS A 38 -3.75 -3.99 14.50
CA LYS A 38 -5.01 -4.66 14.17
C LYS A 38 -5.23 -4.70 12.66
N SER A 39 -5.96 -5.72 12.21
CA SER A 39 -6.33 -5.94 10.81
C SER A 39 -7.83 -5.83 10.56
N ASP A 40 -8.61 -5.42 11.56
CA ASP A 40 -10.06 -5.31 11.52
C ASP A 40 -10.56 -4.01 10.87
N GLN A 41 -9.66 -3.04 10.64
CA GLN A 41 -9.97 -1.75 10.06
C GLN A 41 -9.27 -1.56 8.71
N PRO A 42 -9.88 -0.80 7.79
CA PRO A 42 -9.21 -0.35 6.58
C PRO A 42 -7.91 0.41 6.90
N ILE A 43 -6.87 0.14 6.11
CA ILE A 43 -5.60 0.86 6.16
C ILE A 43 -5.46 1.61 4.84
N GLU A 44 -5.23 2.91 4.93
CA GLU A 44 -5.22 3.81 3.77
C GLU A 44 -3.91 4.59 3.72
N TYR A 45 -3.36 4.75 2.52
CA TYR A 45 -2.30 5.70 2.22
C TYR A 45 -2.86 6.81 1.32
N LEU A 46 -2.56 8.06 1.66
CA LEU A 46 -3.02 9.25 0.96
C LEU A 46 -1.85 10.15 0.61
N LEU A 47 -1.82 10.61 -0.64
CA LEU A 47 -0.88 11.62 -1.12
C LEU A 47 -1.61 12.60 -2.03
N ARG A 48 -1.69 13.87 -1.60
CA ARG A 48 -2.46 14.90 -2.34
C ARG A 48 -1.81 15.30 -3.66
N LYS A 49 -0.48 15.35 -3.69
CA LYS A 49 0.31 15.76 -4.87
C LYS A 49 1.43 14.75 -5.08
N ALA A 50 1.15 13.74 -5.89
CA ALA A 50 2.16 12.77 -6.28
C ALA A 50 3.23 13.41 -7.17
N ILE A 51 4.50 13.07 -6.92
CA ILE A 51 5.62 13.44 -7.79
C ILE A 51 5.78 12.38 -8.88
N ASN A 52 6.53 12.70 -9.93
CA ASN A 52 6.77 11.75 -10.99
C ASN A 52 7.64 10.58 -10.50
N GLY A 53 7.35 9.37 -11.00
CA GLY A 53 8.09 8.16 -10.73
C GLY A 53 7.20 6.97 -10.37
N ILE A 54 7.84 5.93 -9.83
CA ILE A 54 7.19 4.66 -9.50
C ILE A 54 6.89 4.59 -8.00
N TYR A 55 5.64 4.31 -7.67
CA TYR A 55 5.19 3.98 -6.32
C TYR A 55 4.97 2.47 -6.24
N SER A 56 5.67 1.78 -5.33
CA SER A 56 5.51 0.33 -5.16
C SER A 56 4.66 0.03 -3.92
N ILE A 57 3.64 -0.81 -4.10
CA ILE A 57 2.67 -1.18 -3.06
C ILE A 57 2.92 -2.64 -2.67
N SER A 58 3.15 -2.89 -1.40
CA SER A 58 3.29 -4.25 -0.88
C SER A 58 2.49 -4.48 0.40
N LEU A 59 2.10 -5.73 0.61
CA LEU A 59 1.43 -6.20 1.81
C LEU A 59 2.29 -7.24 2.51
N THR A 60 2.47 -7.11 3.82
CA THR A 60 3.13 -8.12 4.65
C THR A 60 2.13 -8.71 5.64
N TYR A 61 2.08 -10.04 5.71
CA TYR A 61 1.28 -10.76 6.69
C TYR A 61 2.10 -11.00 7.96
N VAL A 62 1.84 -10.22 9.01
CA VAL A 62 2.55 -10.27 10.30
C VAL A 62 1.70 -11.01 11.33
N ASN A 63 2.29 -11.95 12.05
CA ASN A 63 1.63 -12.70 13.14
C ASN A 63 2.45 -12.52 14.42
N ASN A 64 1.80 -12.06 15.49
CA ASN A 64 2.43 -11.88 16.80
C ASN A 64 2.17 -13.05 17.76
N ALA A 65 1.30 -14.00 17.40
CA ALA A 65 0.97 -15.14 18.24
C ALA A 65 1.90 -16.34 18.01
N GLN A 66 2.27 -17.04 19.09
CA GLN A 66 3.05 -18.29 19.07
C GLN A 66 2.33 -19.47 18.38
N HIS A 67 1.08 -19.27 17.91
CA HIS A 67 0.29 -20.31 17.25
C HIS A 67 0.40 -20.22 15.73
N THR A 68 0.87 -21.32 15.13
CA THR A 68 1.24 -21.49 13.71
C THR A 68 0.04 -21.57 12.75
N ILE A 69 -1.19 -21.64 13.25
CA ILE A 69 -2.38 -21.80 12.41
C ILE A 69 -2.78 -20.43 11.84
N VAL A 70 -2.23 -20.13 10.67
CA VAL A 70 -2.60 -18.97 9.85
C VAL A 70 -3.81 -19.35 9.00
N GLY A 71 -4.94 -18.69 9.25
CA GLY A 71 -6.08 -18.74 8.35
C GLY A 71 -5.75 -18.01 7.05
N VAL A 72 -6.15 -18.57 5.91
CA VAL A 72 -6.04 -17.88 4.63
C VAL A 72 -6.78 -16.55 4.71
N THR A 73 -6.08 -15.46 4.43
CA THR A 73 -6.67 -14.11 4.44
C THR A 73 -6.69 -13.54 3.04
N THR A 74 -7.84 -13.02 2.61
CA THR A 74 -7.97 -12.32 1.34
C THR A 74 -8.04 -10.82 1.60
N VAL A 75 -7.17 -10.06 0.97
CA VAL A 75 -7.09 -8.60 1.09
C VAL A 75 -7.47 -7.97 -0.23
N LEU A 76 -8.32 -6.95 -0.16
CA LEU A 76 -8.69 -6.13 -1.32
C LEU A 76 -7.89 -4.83 -1.25
N VAL A 77 -7.10 -4.55 -2.28
CA VAL A 77 -6.35 -3.30 -2.41
C VAL A 77 -6.98 -2.47 -3.53
N CYS A 78 -7.50 -1.30 -3.17
CA CYS A 78 -8.00 -0.33 -4.14
C CYS A 78 -6.99 0.79 -4.28
N VAL A 79 -6.54 1.05 -5.50
CA VAL A 79 -5.63 2.15 -5.82
C VAL A 79 -6.38 3.16 -6.67
N TYR A 80 -6.30 4.42 -6.28
CA TYR A 80 -6.89 5.53 -7.01
C TYR A 80 -5.80 6.53 -7.40
N LYS A 81 -5.75 6.91 -8.67
CA LYS A 81 -5.00 8.09 -9.14
C LYS A 81 -5.98 9.19 -9.51
N TYR A 82 -5.58 10.44 -9.29
CA TYR A 82 -6.40 11.61 -9.60
C TYR A 82 -7.83 11.54 -9.02
N PHE A 83 -7.93 11.00 -7.79
CA PHE A 83 -9.20 10.75 -7.11
C PHE A 83 -10.06 12.02 -7.03
N GLY A 84 -11.34 11.90 -7.36
CA GLY A 84 -12.31 12.99 -7.39
C GLY A 84 -12.19 13.92 -8.59
N SER A 85 -11.37 13.59 -9.60
CA SER A 85 -11.25 14.35 -10.85
C SER A 85 -11.89 13.62 -12.03
N LEU A 86 -12.05 14.32 -13.16
CA LEU A 86 -12.51 13.70 -14.42
C LEU A 86 -11.54 12.65 -14.97
N ASN A 87 -10.28 12.69 -14.55
CA ASN A 87 -9.22 11.77 -14.99
C ASN A 87 -8.95 10.68 -13.93
N GLU A 88 -9.88 10.42 -13.01
CA GLU A 88 -9.70 9.39 -11.99
C GLU A 88 -9.42 8.02 -12.64
N GLU A 89 -8.35 7.36 -12.20
CA GLU A 89 -8.04 5.98 -12.57
C GLU A 89 -8.16 5.10 -11.33
N LYS A 90 -8.82 3.94 -11.49
CA LYS A 90 -9.02 2.98 -10.40
C LYS A 90 -8.45 1.62 -10.78
N GLN A 91 -7.65 1.05 -9.88
CA GLN A 91 -7.18 -0.34 -9.96
C GLN A 91 -7.62 -1.10 -8.71
N ILE A 92 -8.05 -2.34 -8.88
CA ILE A 92 -8.48 -3.21 -7.78
C ILE A 92 -7.68 -4.49 -7.86
N HIS A 93 -6.99 -4.84 -6.78
CA HIS A 93 -6.22 -6.06 -6.64
C HIS A 93 -6.79 -6.92 -5.52
N THR A 94 -6.99 -8.20 -5.79
CA THR A 94 -7.37 -9.19 -4.78
C THR A 94 -6.17 -10.06 -4.48
N VAL A 95 -5.68 -9.98 -3.24
CA VAL A 95 -4.44 -10.63 -2.80
C VAL A 95 -4.78 -11.69 -1.77
N ARG A 96 -4.26 -12.90 -1.96
CA ARG A 96 -4.42 -14.00 -1.00
C ARG A 96 -3.12 -14.17 -0.22
N LEU A 97 -3.18 -13.94 1.09
CA LEU A 97 -2.09 -14.15 2.02
C LEU A 97 -2.25 -15.57 2.60
N THR A 98 -1.27 -16.43 2.30
CA THR A 98 -1.32 -17.84 2.69
C THR A 98 -0.23 -18.21 3.70
N ASN A 99 0.87 -17.46 3.75
CA ASN A 99 2.03 -17.78 4.56
C ASN A 99 2.36 -16.66 5.57
N TYR A 100 2.93 -17.04 6.70
CA TYR A 100 3.46 -16.12 7.70
C TYR A 100 4.69 -15.36 7.18
N ASN A 101 4.83 -14.09 7.58
CA ASN A 101 5.90 -13.18 7.17
C ASN A 101 6.09 -13.08 5.64
N GLN A 102 5.05 -13.42 4.90
CA GLN A 102 5.03 -13.27 3.47
C GLN A 102 4.80 -11.80 3.15
N THR A 103 5.72 -11.22 2.38
CA THR A 103 5.50 -9.97 1.67
C THR A 103 5.05 -10.30 0.25
N ILE A 104 3.98 -9.66 -0.19
CA ILE A 104 3.48 -9.74 -1.57
C ILE A 104 3.54 -8.34 -2.16
N ASP A 105 4.24 -8.22 -3.28
CA ASP A 105 4.18 -7.03 -4.13
C ASP A 105 2.84 -7.03 -4.85
N VAL A 106 2.04 -5.98 -4.62
CA VAL A 106 0.67 -5.90 -5.10
C VAL A 106 0.61 -5.19 -6.44
N ALA A 107 1.25 -4.03 -6.54
CA ALA A 107 1.21 -3.18 -7.71
C ALA A 107 2.39 -2.21 -7.74
N GLN A 108 2.72 -1.75 -8.94
CA GLN A 108 3.56 -0.59 -9.17
C GLN A 108 2.75 0.46 -9.92
N ILE A 109 2.74 1.68 -9.40
CA ILE A 109 1.95 2.79 -9.92
C ILE A 109 2.90 3.84 -10.45
N GLU A 110 2.90 4.01 -11.76
CA GLU A 110 3.64 5.08 -12.41
C GLU A 110 2.81 6.37 -12.40
N VAL A 111 3.44 7.44 -11.92
CA VAL A 111 2.92 8.81 -11.93
C VAL A 111 3.85 9.65 -12.78
N GLY A 112 3.30 10.41 -13.72
CA GLY A 112 4.05 11.25 -14.65
C GLY A 112 3.50 11.18 -16.07
N ASP A 113 3.81 12.18 -16.89
CA ASP A 113 3.31 12.26 -18.26
C ASP A 113 4.08 11.35 -19.21
N LEU A 114 3.41 10.32 -19.74
CA LEU A 114 3.82 9.60 -20.96
C LEU A 114 3.79 10.50 -22.23
N ASN A 115 3.33 11.75 -22.12
CA ASN A 115 3.13 12.66 -23.24
C ASN A 115 4.12 13.85 -23.31
N LEU A 116 4.98 14.06 -22.32
CA LEU A 116 5.98 15.14 -22.39
C LEU A 116 7.13 14.84 -23.38
N GLU A 117 7.35 13.57 -23.76
CA GLU A 117 8.31 13.21 -24.80
C GLU A 117 7.78 13.40 -26.24
N LYS A 118 6.46 13.59 -26.42
CA LYS A 118 5.84 13.83 -27.75
C LYS A 118 5.75 15.30 -28.12
N LEU A 119 6.24 16.19 -27.26
CA LEU A 119 6.23 17.65 -27.43
C LEU A 119 7.66 18.24 -27.60
N LYS A 120 8.66 17.39 -27.80
CA LYS A 120 10.01 17.77 -28.25
C LYS A 120 10.19 17.40 -29.71
#